data_AF-A0A0D2Q4Z3-F1
#
_entry.id   AF-A0A0D2Q4Z3-F1
#
_cell.length_a   1.000
_cell.length_b   1.000
_cell.length_c   1.000
_cell.angle_alpha   90.00
_cell.angle_beta   90.00
_cell.angle_gamma   90.00
#
_symmetry.space_group_name_H-M   'P 1'
#
loop_
_entity.id
_entity.type
_entity.pdbx_description
1 polymer ?
#
loop_
_entity_poly.entity_id
_entity_poly.type
_entity_poly.pdbx_seq_one_letter_code
_entity_poly.pdbx_strand_id
1 'polypeptide(L)'
;MTKFVSIEHRVLATKKGPRISVASFFRTQLPPENTSRLYGPIKELASQENPPLYKETTMKDFVSNYCSKAIHCKSLQYLRL
;
A
#
# COMPACT_ATOMS: atom_id res chain seq x y z
N MET A 1 -6.93 -12.59 9.42
CA MET A 1 -7.64 -11.68 8.48
C MET A 1 -7.08 -10.27 8.68
N THR A 2 -6.87 -9.47 7.64
CA THR A 2 -6.36 -8.10 7.84
C THR A 2 -7.43 -7.24 8.52
N LYS A 3 -7.08 -6.49 9.58
CA LYS A 3 -8.04 -5.60 10.27
C LYS A 3 -8.52 -4.45 9.37
N PHE A 4 -7.65 -3.96 8.50
CA PHE A 4 -7.96 -2.96 7.50
C PHE A 4 -7.65 -3.50 6.11
N VAL A 5 -8.41 -3.05 5.11
CA VAL A 5 -8.28 -3.50 3.72
C VAL A 5 -7.96 -2.30 2.85
N SER A 6 -6.86 -2.37 2.11
CA SER A 6 -6.57 -1.42 1.03
C SER A 6 -7.35 -1.84 -0.21
N ILE A 7 -8.26 -0.99 -0.67
CA ILE A 7 -9.18 -1.28 -1.77
C ILE A 7 -8.74 -0.65 -3.09
N GLU A 8 -9.07 -1.32 -4.19
CA GLU A 8 -8.92 -0.76 -5.53
C GLU A 8 -9.99 0.31 -5.78
N HIS A 9 -9.58 1.44 -6.34
CA HIS A 9 -10.48 2.53 -6.72
C HIS A 9 -10.09 3.02 -8.11
N ARG A 10 -11.09 3.44 -8.90
CA ARG A 10 -10.88 4.02 -10.24
C ARG A 10 -11.79 5.21 -10.45
N VAL A 11 -11.34 6.14 -11.29
CA VAL A 11 -12.11 7.30 -11.72
C VAL A 11 -12.52 7.09 -13.16
N LEU A 12 -13.84 7.07 -13.42
CA LEU A 12 -14.37 7.01 -14.78
C LEU A 12 -14.37 8.40 -15.42
N ALA A 13 -13.94 8.47 -16.67
CA ALA A 13 -14.06 9.66 -17.50
C ALA A 13 -15.53 9.91 -17.86
N THR A 14 -15.94 11.19 -17.88
CA THR A 14 -17.30 11.61 -18.25
C THR A 14 -17.25 12.50 -19.49
N LYS A 15 -18.28 12.39 -20.34
CA LYS A 15 -18.45 13.22 -21.54
C LYS A 15 -19.13 14.58 -21.25
N LYS A 16 -19.63 14.80 -20.03
CA LYS A 16 -20.48 15.96 -19.68
C LYS A 16 -19.72 17.24 -19.31
N GLY A 17 -18.39 17.20 -19.24
CA GLY A 17 -17.56 18.35 -18.83
C GLY A 17 -16.38 17.95 -17.92
N PRO A 18 -15.52 18.91 -17.52
CA PRO A 18 -14.36 18.63 -16.68
C PRO A 18 -14.78 18.15 -15.28
N ARG A 19 -14.03 17.18 -14.74
CA ARG A 19 -14.13 16.73 -13.35
C ARG A 19 -12.83 17.10 -12.63
N ILE A 20 -12.93 17.90 -11.56
CA ILE A 20 -11.78 18.35 -10.78
C ILE A 20 -11.83 17.68 -9.40
N SER A 21 -10.69 17.16 -8.95
CA SER A 21 -10.50 16.62 -7.60
C SER A 21 -9.07 16.84 -7.13
N VAL A 22 -8.88 17.13 -5.85
CA VAL A 22 -7.57 17.22 -5.20
C VAL A 22 -7.50 16.14 -4.13
N ALA A 23 -6.49 15.27 -4.21
CA ALA A 23 -6.22 14.23 -3.22
C ALA A 23 -5.04 14.64 -2.33
N SER A 24 -5.16 14.38 -1.03
CA SER A 24 -4.07 14.54 -0.06
C SER A 24 -3.70 13.17 0.51
N PHE A 25 -2.41 12.85 0.52
CA PHE A 25 -1.89 11.56 0.97
C PHE A 25 -0.92 11.78 2.13
N PHE A 26 -1.25 11.25 3.31
CA PHE A 26 -0.31 11.17 4.42
C PHE A 26 0.62 9.99 4.18
N ARG A 27 1.91 10.27 3.95
CA ARG A 27 2.92 9.24 3.67
C ARG A 27 4.09 9.40 4.64
N THR A 28 4.65 8.26 5.05
CA THR A 28 5.92 8.20 5.79
C THR A 28 7.16 8.36 4.88
N GLN A 29 6.94 8.68 3.60
CA GLN A 29 7.92 8.75 2.53
C GLN A 29 8.43 10.18 2.33
N LEU A 30 9.45 10.57 3.08
CA LEU A 30 10.27 11.72 2.73
C LEU A 30 11.73 11.28 2.87
N PRO A 31 12.44 10.97 1.76
CA PRO A 31 13.88 10.80 1.81
C PRO A 31 14.53 12.03 2.48
N PRO A 32 15.55 11.85 3.34
CA PRO A 32 16.27 10.61 3.63
C PRO A 32 15.63 9.73 4.74
N GLU A 33 14.56 10.19 5.37
CA GLU A 33 13.97 9.51 6.53
C GLU A 33 13.33 8.17 6.16
N ASN A 34 13.47 7.19 7.06
CA ASN A 34 12.77 5.90 7.03
C ASN A 34 13.08 4.99 5.83
N THR A 35 14.18 5.23 5.10
CA THR A 35 14.62 4.36 3.99
C THR A 35 15.03 2.96 4.44
N SER A 36 15.59 2.82 5.64
CA SER A 36 16.00 1.55 6.25
C SER A 36 14.95 0.93 7.18
N ARG A 37 13.86 1.65 7.48
CA ARG A 37 12.83 1.15 8.40
C ARG A 37 12.08 0.00 7.74
N LEU A 38 11.99 -1.11 8.47
CA LEU A 38 11.16 -2.25 8.10
C LEU A 38 9.71 -2.04 8.56
N TYR A 39 8.79 -2.30 7.64
CA TYR A 39 7.35 -2.24 7.84
C TYR A 39 6.78 -3.64 7.63
N GLY A 40 5.92 -4.07 8.56
CA GLY A 40 5.25 -5.35 8.52
C GLY A 40 4.02 -5.37 9.44
N PRO A 41 3.38 -6.54 9.63
CA PRO A 41 2.28 -6.68 10.57
C PRO A 41 2.66 -6.23 11.98
N ILE A 42 1.76 -5.51 12.65
CA ILE A 42 1.94 -5.05 14.04
C ILE A 42 2.00 -6.29 14.95
N LYS A 43 3.13 -6.49 15.63
CA LYS A 43 3.42 -7.72 16.38
C LYS A 43 2.44 -7.94 17.52
N GLU A 44 2.03 -6.87 18.18
CA GLU A 44 1.05 -6.84 19.28
C GLU A 44 -0.36 -7.26 18.84
N LEU A 45 -0.63 -7.27 17.53
CA LEU A 45 -1.91 -7.69 16.96
C LEU A 45 -1.87 -9.10 16.34
N ALA A 46 -0.71 -9.76 16.34
CA ALA A 46 -0.54 -11.11 15.82
C ALA A 46 -0.90 -12.15 16.90
N SER A 47 -1.65 -13.18 16.51
CA SER A 47 -2.04 -14.28 17.39
C SER A 47 -2.19 -15.58 16.58
N GLN A 48 -2.41 -16.71 17.26
CA GLN A 48 -2.68 -17.98 16.58
C GLN A 48 -3.94 -17.92 15.69
N GLU A 49 -4.97 -17.20 16.14
CA GLU A 49 -6.21 -16.99 15.39
C GLU A 49 -6.08 -15.90 14.31
N ASN A 50 -5.08 -15.03 14.43
CA ASN A 50 -4.79 -13.97 13.47
C ASN A 50 -3.29 -13.94 13.11
N PRO A 51 -2.82 -14.92 12.33
CA PRO A 51 -1.41 -14.98 11.94
C PRO A 51 -1.05 -13.81 11.00
N PRO A 52 0.22 -13.41 10.96
CA PRO A 52 0.71 -12.43 10.01
C PRO A 52 0.46 -12.90 8.58
N LEU A 53 -0.02 -12.00 7.72
CA LEU A 53 -0.32 -12.30 6.32
C LEU A 53 0.71 -11.74 5.33
N TYR A 54 1.58 -10.85 5.81
CA TYR A 54 2.56 -10.18 4.97
C TYR A 54 3.94 -10.22 5.62
N LYS A 55 4.98 -10.37 4.79
CA LYS A 55 6.38 -10.24 5.18
C LYS A 55 6.77 -8.77 5.36
N GLU A 56 7.87 -8.55 6.08
CA GLU A 56 8.44 -7.22 6.25
C GLU A 56 9.05 -6.69 4.94
N THR A 57 9.00 -5.37 4.75
CA THR A 57 9.58 -4.67 3.59
C THR A 57 10.01 -3.25 3.96
N THR A 58 10.85 -2.62 3.16
CA THR A 58 11.13 -1.18 3.27
C THR A 58 10.12 -0.37 2.45
N MET A 59 9.90 0.90 2.80
CA MET A 59 9.07 1.78 1.95
C MET A 59 9.68 1.98 0.57
N LYS A 60 11.02 1.95 0.46
CA LYS A 60 11.72 2.04 -0.83
C LYS A 60 11.34 0.88 -1.73
N ASP A 61 11.43 -0.34 -1.22
CA ASP A 61 11.12 -1.55 -2.00
C ASP A 61 9.64 -1.60 -2.34
N PHE A 62 8.76 -1.25 -1.39
CA PHE A 62 7.33 -1.16 -1.64
C PHE A 62 6.99 -0.18 -2.78
N VAL A 63 7.57 1.03 -2.78
CA VAL A 63 7.33 2.05 -3.83
C VAL A 63 7.91 1.61 -5.16
N SER A 64 9.14 1.12 -5.18
CA SER A 64 9.79 0.63 -6.40
C SER A 64 8.92 -0.44 -7.06
N ASN A 65 8.45 -1.40 -6.26
CA ASN A 65 7.54 -2.46 -6.68
C ASN A 65 6.14 -1.95 -7.06
N TYR A 66 5.65 -0.87 -6.47
CA TYR A 66 4.36 -0.26 -6.83
C TYR A 66 4.46 0.48 -8.18
N CYS A 67 5.52 1.28 -8.37
CA CYS A 67 5.71 2.10 -9.57
C CYS A 67 6.09 1.27 -10.80
N SER A 68 6.74 0.12 -10.62
CA SER A 68 7.11 -0.77 -11.74
C SER A 68 5.93 -1.57 -12.32
N LYS A 69 4.74 -1.45 -11.74
CA LYS A 69 3.60 -2.32 -12.07
C LYS A 69 2.56 -1.69 -12.99
N ALA A 70 1.92 -2.55 -13.75
CA ALA A 70 0.75 -2.22 -14.56
C ALA A 70 -0.49 -1.90 -13.68
N ILE A 71 -1.44 -1.18 -14.27
CA ILE A 71 -2.59 -0.50 -13.63
C ILE A 71 -3.57 -1.43 -12.87
N HIS A 72 -3.39 -2.75 -12.91
CA HIS A 72 -4.26 -3.72 -12.22
C HIS A 72 -3.51 -4.69 -11.30
N CYS A 73 -2.25 -4.42 -11.00
CA CYS A 73 -1.47 -5.31 -10.17
C CYS A 73 -1.57 -4.96 -8.68
N LYS A 74 -1.96 -5.93 -7.85
CA LYS A 74 -2.05 -5.75 -6.40
C LYS A 74 -0.65 -5.74 -5.78
N SER A 75 -0.12 -4.56 -5.45
CA SER A 75 1.24 -4.44 -4.89
C SER A 75 1.44 -5.24 -3.59
N LEU A 76 0.38 -5.39 -2.78
CA LEU A 76 0.41 -6.18 -1.54
C LEU A 76 0.53 -7.69 -1.75
N GLN A 77 0.17 -8.22 -2.92
CA GLN A 77 0.22 -9.67 -3.19
C GLN A 77 1.64 -10.22 -3.13
N TYR A 78 2.64 -9.38 -3.43
CA TYR A 78 4.06 -9.72 -3.45
C TYR A 78 4.69 -9.75 -2.07
N LEU A 79 3.99 -9.18 -1.10
CA LEU A 79 4.37 -9.20 0.31
C LEU A 79 3.68 -10.35 1.03
N ARG A 80 2.78 -11.11 0.39
CA ARG A 80 2.03 -12.17 1.07
C ARG A 80 2.97 -13.30 1.53
N LEU A 81 2.73 -13.81 2.74
CA LEU A 81 3.36 -15.02 3.27
C LEU A 81 2.73 -16.29 2.69
#